data_AF-A0A7S2RQN5-F1
#
_entry.id   AF-A0A7S2RQN5-F1
#
_cell.length_a   1.000
_cell.length_b   1.000
_cell.length_c   1.000
_cell.angle_alpha   90.00
_cell.angle_beta   90.00
_cell.angle_gamma   90.00
#
_symmetry.space_group_name_H-M   'P 1'
#
loop_
_entity.id
_entity.type
_entity.pdbx_description
1 polymer ?
#
loop_
_entity_poly.entity_id
_entity_poly.type
_entity_poly.pdbx_seq_one_letter_code
_entity_poly.pdbx_strand_id
1 'polypeptide(L)'
;MVTLVVWAYLAPTQGFATYATFTSLSQHAANCVIMFIDFLLAGYRFNPRHFPAILCWCGLYTCWHLIANAAYGMMAYPFFKTDNAMFIGWIVGLALLSVGLFFCYYGVSILKNKCCTPVVHASASDEFRQHAKSDAAVHDQNEPTMV
;
A
#
# COMPACT_ATOMS: atom_id res chain seq x y z
N MET A 1 -2.98 -6.22 -7.18
CA MET A 1 -3.18 -5.07 -8.12
C MET A 1 -3.14 -5.54 -9.55
N VAL A 2 -1.93 -5.82 -10.09
CA VAL A 2 -1.73 -6.34 -11.45
C VAL A 2 -2.61 -7.55 -11.72
N THR A 3 -2.65 -8.52 -10.80
CA THR A 3 -3.47 -9.73 -10.92
C THR A 3 -4.96 -9.46 -10.99
N LEU A 4 -5.51 -8.54 -10.19
CA LEU A 4 -6.95 -8.24 -10.21
C LEU A 4 -7.37 -7.56 -11.52
N VAL A 5 -6.54 -6.68 -12.09
CA VAL A 5 -6.83 -6.05 -13.39
C VAL A 5 -6.65 -7.03 -14.53
N VAL A 6 -5.57 -7.81 -14.50
CA VAL A 6 -5.35 -8.94 -15.41
C VAL A 6 -6.57 -9.87 -15.36
N TRP A 7 -7.13 -10.17 -14.19
CA TRP A 7 -8.24 -11.10 -14.06
C TRP A 7 -9.60 -10.52 -14.44
N ALA A 8 -9.95 -9.32 -13.98
CA ALA A 8 -11.22 -8.68 -14.32
C ALA A 8 -11.33 -8.39 -15.82
N TYR A 9 -10.20 -8.07 -16.46
CA TYR A 9 -10.16 -7.73 -17.87
C TYR A 9 -9.98 -8.95 -18.80
N LEU A 10 -9.27 -9.99 -18.36
CA LEU A 10 -9.07 -11.21 -19.17
C LEU A 10 -10.09 -12.30 -18.92
N ALA A 11 -10.82 -12.31 -17.79
CA ALA A 11 -11.88 -13.30 -17.52
C ALA A 11 -12.79 -13.59 -18.73
N PRO A 12 -13.21 -12.60 -19.55
CA PRO A 12 -14.03 -12.87 -20.74
C PRO A 12 -13.24 -13.34 -21.98
N THR A 13 -11.90 -13.41 -21.94
CA THR A 13 -11.06 -13.75 -23.09
C THR A 13 -10.62 -15.22 -23.05
N GLN A 14 -10.53 -15.88 -24.22
CA GLN A 14 -10.23 -17.31 -24.31
C GLN A 14 -8.83 -17.71 -23.76
N GLY A 15 -7.93 -16.75 -23.54
CA GLY A 15 -6.62 -17.00 -22.94
C GLY A 15 -6.60 -17.04 -21.41
N PHE A 16 -7.71 -16.69 -20.73
CA PHE A 16 -7.77 -16.59 -19.26
C PHE A 16 -7.36 -17.87 -18.56
N ALA A 17 -7.90 -19.01 -19.02
CA ALA A 17 -7.68 -20.31 -18.39
C ALA A 17 -6.19 -20.72 -18.37
N THR A 18 -5.38 -20.23 -19.33
CA THR A 18 -3.95 -20.54 -19.42
C THR A 18 -3.13 -19.80 -18.36
N TYR A 19 -3.54 -18.59 -17.97
CA TYR A 19 -2.78 -17.74 -17.03
C TYR A 19 -3.39 -17.68 -15.63
N ALA A 20 -4.67 -18.04 -15.50
CA ALA A 20 -5.44 -18.02 -14.26
C ALA A 20 -5.60 -19.44 -13.69
N THR A 21 -4.47 -20.13 -13.49
CA THR A 21 -4.50 -21.45 -12.82
C THR A 21 -4.93 -21.28 -11.37
N PHE A 22 -5.69 -22.24 -10.84
CA PHE A 22 -6.17 -22.22 -9.45
C PHE A 22 -5.04 -21.97 -8.44
N THR A 23 -3.87 -22.55 -8.68
CA THR A 23 -2.67 -22.35 -7.86
C THR A 23 -2.21 -20.90 -7.87
N SER A 24 -2.11 -20.28 -9.05
CA SER A 24 -1.73 -18.88 -9.19
C SER A 24 -2.75 -17.95 -8.52
N LEU A 25 -4.05 -18.25 -8.66
CA LEU A 25 -5.10 -17.50 -7.96
C LEU A 25 -4.96 -17.60 -6.44
N SER A 26 -4.82 -18.81 -5.93
CA SER A 26 -4.72 -19.08 -4.49
C SER A 26 -3.50 -18.41 -3.87
N GLN A 27 -2.35 -18.43 -4.55
CA GLN A 27 -1.13 -17.74 -4.09
C GLN A 27 -1.31 -16.23 -4.01
N HIS A 28 -1.91 -15.61 -5.03
CA HIS A 28 -2.17 -14.18 -5.01
C HIS A 28 -3.21 -13.78 -3.97
N ALA A 29 -4.28 -14.57 -3.81
CA ALA A 29 -5.27 -14.35 -2.77
C ALA A 29 -4.64 -14.43 -1.38
N ALA A 30 -3.81 -15.46 -1.13
CA ALA A 30 -3.07 -15.62 0.12
C ALA A 30 -2.15 -14.42 0.39
N ASN A 31 -1.38 -13.96 -0.61
CA ASN A 31 -0.53 -12.77 -0.48
C ASN A 31 -1.34 -11.52 -0.12
N CYS A 32 -2.49 -11.31 -0.76
CA CYS A 32 -3.37 -10.18 -0.45
C CYS A 32 -3.93 -10.26 0.98
N VAL A 33 -4.34 -11.45 1.42
CA VAL A 33 -4.84 -11.67 2.79
C VAL A 33 -3.74 -11.44 3.82
N ILE A 34 -2.54 -11.99 3.61
CA ILE A 34 -1.40 -11.82 4.51
C ILE A 34 -1.00 -10.34 4.60
N MET A 35 -0.88 -9.65 3.46
CA MET A 35 -0.59 -8.21 3.44
C MET A 35 -1.68 -7.38 4.14
N PHE A 36 -2.95 -7.78 4.01
CA PHE A 36 -4.05 -7.11 4.68
C PHE A 36 -4.01 -7.31 6.20
N ILE A 37 -3.74 -8.54 6.66
CA ILE A 37 -3.56 -8.85 8.07
C ILE A 37 -2.35 -8.08 8.63
N ASP A 38 -1.21 -8.10 7.94
CA ASP A 38 -0.02 -7.35 8.34
C ASP A 38 -0.33 -5.84 8.45
N PHE A 39 -1.03 -5.28 7.47
CA PHE A 39 -1.48 -3.89 7.53
C PHE A 39 -2.41 -3.60 8.73
N LEU A 40 -3.32 -4.51 9.06
CA LEU A 40 -4.21 -4.37 10.21
C LEU A 40 -3.44 -4.44 11.53
N LEU A 41 -2.47 -5.33 11.64
CA LEU A 41 -1.67 -5.53 12.86
C LEU A 41 -0.59 -4.45 13.02
N ALA A 42 0.07 -4.06 11.95
CA ALA A 42 1.13 -3.06 11.97
C ALA A 42 0.55 -1.66 12.23
N GLY A 43 1.22 -0.83 13.02
CA GLY A 43 0.78 0.53 13.35
C GLY A 43 0.81 1.55 12.19
N TYR A 44 0.83 1.08 10.93
CA TYR A 44 0.97 1.93 9.75
C TYR A 44 -0.20 2.91 9.62
N ARG A 45 0.15 4.20 9.52
CA ARG A 45 -0.79 5.28 9.21
C ARG A 45 -0.61 5.67 7.75
N PHE A 46 -1.67 5.51 6.95
CA PHE A 46 -1.62 5.97 5.56
C PHE A 46 -1.70 7.50 5.52
N ASN A 47 -0.66 8.12 4.95
CA ASN A 47 -0.65 9.54 4.67
C ASN A 47 -1.11 9.77 3.22
N PRO A 48 -2.14 10.60 2.97
CA PRO A 48 -2.59 10.90 1.60
C PRO A 48 -1.50 11.55 0.74
N ARG A 49 -0.46 12.15 1.35
CA ARG A 49 0.71 12.69 0.64
C ARG A 49 1.51 11.64 -0.13
N HIS A 50 1.34 10.35 0.16
CA HIS A 50 1.97 9.26 -0.60
C HIS A 50 1.21 8.87 -1.87
N PHE A 51 0.04 9.47 -2.14
CA PHE A 51 -0.72 9.19 -3.35
C PHE A 51 0.10 9.35 -4.66
N PRO A 52 0.92 10.41 -4.84
CA PRO A 52 1.76 10.54 -6.03
C PRO A 52 2.76 9.40 -6.21
N ALA A 53 3.22 8.76 -5.11
CA ALA A 53 4.14 7.64 -5.20
C ALA A 53 3.50 6.43 -5.88
N ILE A 54 2.19 6.21 -5.69
CA ILE A 54 1.45 5.12 -6.35
C ILE A 54 1.30 5.38 -7.84
N LEU A 55 1.01 6.63 -8.22
CA LEU A 55 0.94 7.01 -9.63
C LEU A 55 2.31 6.89 -10.30
N CYS A 56 3.36 7.33 -9.62
CA CYS A 56 4.74 7.17 -10.08
C CYS A 56 5.09 5.70 -10.28
N TRP A 57 4.72 4.83 -9.33
CA TRP A 57 4.92 3.39 -9.44
C TRP A 57 4.19 2.78 -10.65
N CYS A 58 2.93 3.15 -10.88
CA CYS A 58 2.18 2.71 -12.06
C CYS A 58 2.85 3.17 -13.37
N GLY A 59 3.34 4.41 -13.40
CA GLY A 59 4.08 4.96 -14.53
C GLY A 59 5.38 4.20 -14.81
N LEU A 60 6.20 3.99 -13.78
CA LEU A 60 7.44 3.22 -13.87
C LEU A 60 7.19 1.79 -14.34
N TYR A 61 6.16 1.13 -13.81
CA TYR A 61 5.77 -0.21 -14.25
C TYR A 61 5.40 -0.25 -15.73
N THR A 62 4.66 0.75 -16.20
CA THR A 62 4.29 0.88 -17.62
C THR A 62 5.52 1.14 -18.49
N CYS A 63 6.40 2.07 -18.09
CA CYS A 63 7.65 2.34 -18.79
C CYS A 63 8.52 1.09 -18.90
N TRP A 64 8.62 0.30 -17.83
CA TRP A 64 9.37 -0.94 -17.83
C TRP A 64 8.85 -1.94 -18.89
N HIS A 65 7.54 -2.13 -19.02
CA HIS A 65 6.96 -2.97 -20.09
C HIS A 65 7.27 -2.45 -21.48
N LEU A 66 7.13 -1.15 -21.69
CA LEU A 66 7.39 -0.54 -23.00
C LEU A 66 8.86 -0.68 -23.40
N ILE A 67 9.79 -0.47 -22.47
CA ILE A 67 11.22 -0.64 -22.68
C ILE A 67 11.55 -2.12 -22.95
N ALA A 68 11.01 -3.05 -22.16
CA ALA A 68 11.24 -4.48 -22.34
C ALA A 68 10.76 -4.98 -23.71
N ASN A 69 9.62 -4.47 -24.18
CA ASN A 69 9.11 -4.79 -25.49
C ASN A 69 9.96 -4.19 -26.62
N ALA A 70 10.38 -2.93 -26.47
CA ALA A 70 11.24 -2.29 -27.46
C ALA A 70 12.63 -2.94 -27.56
N ALA A 71 13.20 -3.36 -26.42
CA ALA A 71 14.54 -3.93 -26.37
C ALA A 71 14.59 -5.42 -26.73
N TYR A 72 13.58 -6.20 -26.33
CA TYR A 72 13.63 -7.66 -26.40
C TYR A 72 12.42 -8.30 -27.10
N GLY A 73 11.44 -7.51 -27.57
CA GLY A 73 10.18 -8.04 -28.08
C GLY A 73 9.36 -8.78 -27.01
N MET A 74 9.68 -8.58 -25.74
CA MET A 74 9.05 -9.26 -24.62
C MET A 74 8.04 -8.34 -23.94
N MET A 75 6.82 -8.84 -23.78
CA MET A 75 5.84 -8.30 -22.85
C MET A 75 5.69 -9.30 -21.70
N ALA A 76 5.53 -8.82 -20.46
CA ALA A 76 5.31 -9.73 -19.33
C ALA A 76 4.06 -10.59 -19.52
N TYR A 77 3.12 -10.13 -20.34
CA TYR A 77 1.97 -10.88 -20.75
C TYR A 77 1.81 -10.86 -22.27
N PRO A 78 1.58 -12.02 -22.92
CA PRO A 78 1.49 -12.11 -24.37
C PRO A 78 0.35 -11.29 -25.00
N PHE A 79 -0.67 -10.94 -24.22
CA PHE A 79 -1.81 -10.11 -24.64
C PHE A 79 -1.54 -8.60 -24.54
N PHE A 80 -0.35 -8.16 -24.11
CA PHE A 80 0.06 -6.74 -24.03
C PHE A 80 0.82 -6.23 -25.24
N LYS A 81 0.67 -6.86 -26.41
CA LYS A 81 1.25 -6.28 -27.62
C LYS A 81 0.72 -4.85 -27.81
N THR A 82 1.63 -3.93 -28.14
CA THR A 82 1.36 -2.48 -28.22
C THR A 82 0.40 -2.12 -29.36
N ASP A 83 0.19 -3.02 -30.31
CA ASP A 83 -0.77 -2.93 -31.41
C ASP A 83 -2.21 -3.24 -30.98
N ASN A 84 -2.42 -3.73 -29.76
CA ASN A 84 -3.72 -4.12 -29.25
C ASN A 84 -4.33 -3.04 -28.35
N ALA A 85 -5.54 -2.58 -28.67
CA ALA A 85 -6.30 -1.63 -27.85
C ALA A 85 -6.54 -2.13 -26.40
N MET A 86 -6.51 -3.46 -26.18
CA MET A 86 -6.59 -4.09 -24.87
C MET A 86 -5.45 -3.64 -23.93
N PHE A 87 -4.28 -3.29 -24.46
CA PHE A 87 -3.15 -2.80 -23.67
C PHE A 87 -3.48 -1.46 -23.00
N ILE A 88 -4.12 -0.54 -23.74
CA ILE A 88 -4.55 0.76 -23.21
C ILE A 88 -5.60 0.56 -22.12
N GLY A 89 -6.60 -0.29 -22.39
CA GLY A 89 -7.64 -0.63 -21.42
C GLY A 89 -7.05 -1.21 -20.13
N TRP A 90 -6.02 -2.05 -20.25
CA TRP A 90 -5.32 -2.60 -19.10
C TRP A 90 -4.54 -1.55 -18.29
N ILE A 91 -3.83 -0.61 -18.93
CA ILE A 91 -3.13 0.49 -18.23
C ILE A 91 -4.14 1.34 -17.45
N VAL A 92 -5.25 1.72 -18.10
CA VAL A 92 -6.31 2.50 -17.47
C VAL A 92 -6.93 1.73 -16.30
N GLY A 93 -7.20 0.44 -16.48
CA GLY A 93 -7.70 -0.43 -15.43
C GLY A 93 -6.74 -0.53 -14.24
N LEU A 94 -5.43 -0.64 -14.48
CA LEU A 94 -4.39 -0.66 -13.45
C LEU A 94 -4.37 0.64 -12.66
N ALA A 95 -4.42 1.78 -13.34
CA ALA A 95 -4.45 3.08 -12.71
C ALA A 95 -5.71 3.24 -11.83
N LEU A 96 -6.89 2.97 -12.38
CA LEU A 96 -8.16 3.09 -11.66
C LEU A 96 -8.22 2.16 -10.44
N LEU A 97 -7.80 0.90 -10.59
CA LEU A 97 -7.79 -0.04 -9.46
C LEU A 97 -6.77 0.40 -8.40
N SER A 98 -5.60 0.90 -8.81
CA SER A 98 -4.57 1.39 -7.87
C SER A 98 -5.06 2.57 -7.05
N VAL A 99 -5.73 3.52 -7.71
CA VAL A 99 -6.36 4.67 -7.05
C VAL A 99 -7.47 4.21 -6.11
N GLY A 100 -8.39 3.35 -6.58
CA GLY A 100 -9.50 2.86 -5.77
C GLY A 100 -9.04 2.14 -4.50
N LEU A 101 -8.12 1.19 -4.64
CA LEU A 101 -7.58 0.45 -3.51
C LEU A 101 -6.80 1.35 -2.55
N PHE A 102 -6.03 2.35 -3.04
CA PHE A 102 -5.40 3.32 -2.16
C PHE A 102 -6.40 4.03 -1.26
N PHE A 103 -7.52 4.52 -1.83
CA PHE A 103 -8.56 5.17 -1.05
C PHE A 103 -9.30 4.21 -0.11
N CYS A 104 -9.49 2.95 -0.50
CA CYS A 104 -10.01 1.91 0.39
C CYS A 104 -9.07 1.70 1.60
N TYR A 105 -7.77 1.51 1.37
CA TYR A 105 -6.78 1.35 2.45
C TYR A 105 -6.70 2.60 3.33
N TYR A 106 -6.76 3.79 2.74
CA TYR A 106 -6.83 5.04 3.48
C TYR A 106 -8.07 5.10 4.37
N GLY A 107 -9.24 4.74 3.84
CA GLY A 107 -10.49 4.66 4.62
C GLY A 107 -10.41 3.67 5.77
N VAL A 108 -9.86 2.47 5.54
CA VAL A 108 -9.61 1.47 6.59
C VAL A 108 -8.61 2.00 7.63
N SER A 109 -7.56 2.72 7.20
CA SER A 109 -6.59 3.34 8.12
C SER A 109 -7.26 4.39 9.01
N ILE A 110 -8.16 5.23 8.46
CA ILE A 110 -8.95 6.18 9.26
C ILE A 110 -9.83 5.44 10.26
N LEU A 111 -10.56 4.41 9.82
CA LEU A 111 -11.46 3.64 10.67
C LEU A 111 -10.69 2.96 11.81
N LYS A 112 -9.57 2.32 11.49
CA LYS A 112 -8.64 1.73 12.46
C LYS A 112 -8.14 2.77 13.46
N ASN A 113 -7.76 3.95 12.99
CA ASN A 113 -7.28 5.03 13.86
C ASN A 113 -8.37 5.50 14.85
N LYS A 114 -9.63 5.52 14.41
CA LYS A 114 -10.78 5.89 15.24
C LYS A 114 -11.17 4.80 16.24
N CYS A 115 -11.15 3.54 15.83
CA CYS A 115 -11.65 2.42 16.65
C CYS A 115 -10.59 1.82 17.59
N CYS A 116 -9.31 1.78 17.18
CA CYS A 116 -8.29 0.95 17.85
C CYS A 116 -7.16 1.76 18.49
N THR A 117 -7.05 3.07 18.24
CA THR A 117 -5.90 3.88 18.70
C THR A 117 -6.13 4.90 19.83
N PRO A 118 -7.27 4.96 20.57
CA PRO A 118 -7.36 5.91 21.67
C PRO A 118 -6.44 5.56 22.86
N VAL A 119 -5.93 4.32 22.98
CA VAL A 119 -5.25 3.86 24.20
C VAL A 119 -3.72 3.97 24.16
N VAL A 120 -3.07 3.74 23.01
CA VAL A 120 -1.58 3.71 22.95
C VAL A 120 -0.95 5.09 23.04
N HIS A 121 -1.62 6.14 22.55
CA HIS A 121 -1.11 7.51 22.66
C HIS A 121 -1.17 8.07 24.08
N ALA A 122 -2.15 7.65 24.89
CA ALA A 122 -2.27 8.07 26.28
C ALA A 122 -1.08 7.56 27.10
N SER A 123 -0.70 6.28 26.92
CA SER A 123 0.40 5.67 27.69
C SER A 123 1.76 6.33 27.40
N ALA A 124 2.08 6.59 26.12
CA ALA A 124 3.36 7.21 25.76
C ALA A 124 3.43 8.70 26.14
N SER A 125 2.31 9.43 26.07
CA SER A 125 2.29 10.83 26.53
C SER A 125 2.38 10.94 28.05
N ASP A 126 1.80 9.98 28.77
CA ASP A 126 1.86 9.96 30.24
C ASP A 126 3.26 9.59 30.73
N GLU A 127 3.95 8.64 30.09
CA GLU A 127 5.36 8.34 30.39
C GLU A 127 6.28 9.54 30.17
N PHE A 128 6.15 10.23 29.02
CA PHE A 128 6.95 11.43 28.74
C PHE A 128 6.66 12.56 29.74
N ARG A 129 5.39 12.72 30.13
CA ARG A 129 4.98 13.73 31.11
C ARG A 129 5.43 13.39 32.53
N GLN A 130 5.51 12.10 32.88
CA GLN A 130 6.08 11.65 34.15
C GLN A 130 7.58 11.88 34.19
N HIS A 131 8.32 11.56 33.13
CA HIS A 131 9.75 11.85 33.03
C HIS A 131 10.06 13.35 33.14
N ALA A 132 9.31 14.20 32.42
CA ALA A 132 9.50 15.65 32.50
C ALA A 132 9.23 16.21 33.90
N LYS A 133 8.28 15.64 34.66
CA LYS A 133 8.01 16.03 36.05
C LYS A 133 9.11 15.56 37.01
N SER A 134 9.64 14.35 36.80
CA SER A 134 10.78 13.81 37.54
C SER A 134 11.98 14.74 37.42
N ASP A 135 12.33 15.13 36.20
CA ASP A 135 13.53 15.96 35.95
C ASP A 135 13.40 17.37 36.53
N ALA A 136 12.19 17.95 36.49
CA ALA A 136 11.92 19.24 37.12
C ALA A 136 12.03 19.18 38.65
N ALA A 137 11.58 18.10 39.29
CA ALA A 137 11.67 17.93 40.74
C ALA A 137 13.11 17.74 41.24
N VAL A 138 13.97 17.10 40.44
CA VAL A 138 15.40 16.97 40.75
C VAL A 138 16.13 18.31 40.67
N HIS A 139 15.71 19.19 39.75
CA HIS A 139 16.36 20.49 39.57
C HIS A 139 16.06 21.48 40.72
N ASP A 140 14.88 21.39 41.34
CA ASP A 140 14.41 22.27 42.42
C ASP A 140 15.12 21.99 43.77
N GLN A 141 15.61 20.75 43.97
CA GLN A 141 16.34 20.37 45.19
C GLN A 141 17.81 20.85 45.23
N ASN A 142 18.32 21.35 44.11
CA ASN A 142 19.73 21.74 43.97
C ASN A 142 19.95 23.26 43.96
N GLU A 143 18.94 24.09 44.24
CA GLU A 143 19.18 25.53 44.45
C GLU A 143 19.84 25.76 45.81
N PRO A 144 21.11 26.22 45.86
CA PRO A 144 21.76 26.52 47.12
C PRO A 144 21.12 27.77 47.71
N THR A 145 20.47 27.63 48.86
CA THR A 145 20.10 28.76 49.73
C THR A 145 21.36 29.57 50.02
N MET A 146 21.56 30.66 49.28
CA MET A 146 22.54 31.69 49.62
C MET A 146 22.00 32.42 50.85
N VAL A 147 22.54 32.04 52.00
CA VAL A 147 22.44 32.75 53.27
C VAL A 147 23.59 33.73 53.38
#